data_AF-A0AA39UD71-F1
#
_entry.id   AF-A0AA39UD71-F1
#
_cell.length_a   1.000
_cell.length_b   1.000
_cell.length_c   1.000
_cell.angle_alpha   90.00
_cell.angle_beta   90.00
_cell.angle_gamma   90.00
#
_symmetry.space_group_name_H-M   'P 1'
#
loop_
_entity.id
_entity.type
_entity.pdbx_description
1 polymer ?
#
loop_
_entity_poly.entity_id
_entity_poly.type
_entity_poly.pdbx_seq_one_letter_code
_entity_poly.pdbx_strand_id
1 'polypeptide(L)'
;MDMDQVRELLTETTSAMNTMQHLKSSLVNTKQLLQMYKDEGAIDGCFQVDTTRSDEYNYLLWSNSDEEVVLQVQGVLLEGHVPPVVGSGSENSLRLNDLVQSVLIGSHDDDSQFNNTVKAIEAIHYFMSRFDKKPLTYYPTWIDNMDAICVAMHLLTPTQRAKSDVVDHGAVDDNDVLQNVFCHGSHCYTEDNIVAFLKWDKKVDGSMLVTDMKPTMLRARHIVDIGICFRMLKSNNCVWFLVRLDSVVVINRMGAQVLKDIDRHHNES
;
A
#
# COMPACT_ATOMS: atom_id res chain seq x y z
N MET A 1 12.92 -12.90 -7.84
CA MET A 1 12.50 -14.23 -7.36
C MET A 1 11.97 -14.96 -8.57
N ASP A 2 12.41 -16.18 -8.83
CA ASP A 2 11.87 -16.96 -9.95
C ASP A 2 10.40 -17.33 -9.68
N MET A 3 9.62 -17.59 -10.72
CA MET A 3 8.18 -17.81 -10.60
C MET A 3 7.82 -19.05 -9.79
N ASP A 4 8.61 -20.11 -9.91
CA ASP A 4 8.43 -21.32 -9.11
C ASP A 4 8.63 -21.01 -7.62
N GLN A 5 9.60 -20.15 -7.29
CA GLN A 5 9.84 -19.68 -5.92
C GLN A 5 8.70 -18.80 -5.39
N VAL A 6 8.01 -18.04 -6.25
CA VAL A 6 6.82 -17.25 -5.87
C VAL A 6 5.66 -18.19 -5.52
N ARG A 7 5.39 -19.21 -6.36
CA ARG A 7 4.31 -20.17 -6.13
C ARG A 7 4.55 -21.02 -4.89
N GLU A 8 5.77 -21.51 -4.71
CA GLU A 8 6.18 -22.25 -3.51
C GLU A 8 5.99 -21.41 -2.25
N LEU A 9 6.49 -20.16 -2.27
CA LEU A 9 6.30 -19.21 -1.18
C LEU A 9 4.83 -19.01 -0.80
N LEU A 10 3.97 -18.74 -1.78
CA LEU A 10 2.55 -18.51 -1.54
C LEU A 10 1.88 -19.76 -0.95
N THR A 11 2.23 -20.94 -1.46
CA THR A 11 1.74 -22.23 -0.97
C THR A 11 2.11 -22.44 0.50
N GLU A 12 3.37 -22.24 0.86
CA GLU A 12 3.86 -22.48 2.22
C GLU A 12 3.33 -21.45 3.23
N THR A 13 3.09 -20.22 2.79
CA THR A 13 2.58 -19.15 3.65
C THR A 13 1.06 -19.16 3.80
N THR A 14 0.32 -19.91 2.97
CA THR A 14 -1.15 -19.96 2.96
C THR A 14 -1.75 -20.31 4.33
N SER A 15 -1.24 -21.36 5.00
CA SER A 15 -1.76 -21.77 6.31
C SER A 15 -1.57 -20.69 7.39
N ALA A 16 -0.40 -20.05 7.40
CA ALA A 16 -0.11 -18.95 8.31
C ALA A 16 -0.99 -17.73 8.03
N MET A 17 -1.16 -17.37 6.75
CA MET A 17 -2.00 -16.27 6.32
C MET A 17 -3.48 -16.48 6.68
N ASN A 18 -4.03 -17.67 6.44
CA ASN A 18 -5.40 -18.02 6.86
C ASN A 18 -5.59 -17.87 8.37
N THR A 19 -4.62 -18.33 9.15
CA THR A 19 -4.64 -18.16 10.62
C THR A 19 -4.66 -16.66 11.01
N MET A 20 -3.86 -15.84 10.33
CA MET A 20 -3.79 -14.40 10.59
C MET A 20 -5.05 -13.66 10.14
N GLN A 21 -5.68 -14.06 9.03
CA GLN A 21 -6.96 -13.50 8.57
C GLN A 21 -8.09 -13.77 9.56
N HIS A 22 -8.16 -15.00 10.10
CA HIS A 22 -9.13 -15.34 11.15
C HIS A 22 -8.92 -14.52 12.43
N LEU A 23 -7.66 -14.39 12.88
CA LEU A 23 -7.33 -13.56 14.03
C LEU A 23 -7.75 -12.10 13.79
N LYS A 24 -7.39 -11.54 12.63
CA LYS A 24 -7.71 -10.15 12.29
C LYS A 24 -9.21 -9.88 12.25
N SER A 25 -9.99 -10.78 11.67
CA SER A 25 -11.45 -10.66 11.60
C SER A 25 -12.13 -10.56 12.97
N SER A 26 -11.46 -11.02 14.04
CA SER A 26 -11.94 -10.89 15.42
C SER A 26 -11.49 -9.60 16.13
N LEU A 27 -10.48 -8.91 15.60
CA LEU A 27 -9.83 -7.75 16.23
C LEU A 27 -10.17 -6.42 15.55
N VAL A 28 -10.42 -6.46 14.24
CA VAL A 28 -10.61 -5.26 13.41
C VAL A 28 -12.08 -5.08 13.10
N ASN A 29 -12.52 -3.81 13.02
CA ASN A 29 -13.84 -3.48 12.51
C ASN A 29 -13.97 -4.00 11.08
N THR A 30 -14.93 -4.90 10.83
CA THR A 30 -15.12 -5.53 9.53
C THR A 30 -15.35 -4.54 8.39
N LYS A 31 -15.86 -3.33 8.68
CA LYS A 31 -15.98 -2.24 7.70
C LYS A 31 -14.62 -1.78 7.16
N GLN A 32 -13.53 -1.96 7.90
CA GLN A 32 -12.20 -1.59 7.43
C GLN A 32 -11.57 -2.65 6.52
N LEU A 33 -12.22 -3.80 6.30
CA LEU A 33 -11.68 -4.86 5.44
C LEU A 33 -12.14 -4.64 3.99
N LEU A 34 -11.19 -4.43 3.07
CA LEU A 34 -11.51 -4.10 1.67
C LEU A 34 -12.32 -5.20 0.97
N GLN A 35 -12.05 -6.47 1.28
CA GLN A 35 -12.78 -7.64 0.76
C GLN A 35 -14.30 -7.60 0.95
N MET A 36 -14.81 -6.75 1.84
CA MET A 36 -16.25 -6.57 2.07
C MET A 36 -16.94 -5.81 0.94
N TYR A 37 -16.19 -5.07 0.11
CA TYR A 37 -16.71 -4.12 -0.89
C TYR A 37 -16.56 -4.62 -2.33
N LYS A 38 -16.68 -5.93 -2.53
CA LYS A 38 -16.41 -6.62 -3.81
C LYS A 38 -17.40 -6.34 -4.95
N ASP A 39 -18.49 -5.65 -4.67
CA ASP A 39 -19.54 -5.31 -5.62
C ASP A 39 -20.22 -3.98 -5.26
N GLU A 40 -20.99 -3.45 -6.21
CA GLU A 40 -21.67 -2.15 -6.07
C GLU A 40 -22.62 -2.10 -4.88
N GLY A 41 -23.37 -3.18 -4.62
CA GLY A 41 -24.33 -3.21 -3.51
C GLY A 41 -23.65 -3.12 -2.13
N ALA A 42 -22.41 -3.59 -2.03
CA ALA A 42 -21.60 -3.45 -0.82
C ALA A 42 -21.00 -2.05 -0.64
N ILE A 43 -20.77 -1.32 -1.74
CA ILE A 43 -20.23 0.05 -1.76
C ILE A 43 -21.33 1.07 -1.47
N ASP A 44 -22.53 0.84 -2.00
CA ASP A 44 -23.65 1.76 -1.92
C ASP A 44 -23.99 2.15 -0.47
N GLY A 45 -24.03 3.46 -0.21
CA GLY A 45 -24.33 4.03 1.10
C GLY A 45 -23.20 3.94 2.14
N CYS A 46 -22.09 3.28 1.82
CA CYS A 46 -20.89 3.28 2.68
C CYS A 46 -19.93 4.42 2.34
N PHE A 47 -19.86 4.78 1.06
CA PHE A 47 -18.91 5.74 0.54
C PHE A 47 -19.56 6.89 -0.21
N GLN A 48 -18.83 7.99 -0.28
CA GLN A 48 -19.10 9.13 -1.15
C GLN A 48 -17.80 9.61 -1.80
N VAL A 49 -17.91 10.41 -2.86
CA VAL A 49 -16.76 10.98 -3.56
C VAL A 49 -16.76 12.50 -3.39
N ASP A 50 -15.72 13.01 -2.73
CA ASP A 50 -15.51 14.46 -2.62
C ASP A 50 -14.77 14.96 -3.85
N THR A 51 -15.43 15.87 -4.57
CA THR A 51 -14.93 16.50 -5.79
C THR A 51 -14.56 17.97 -5.59
N THR A 52 -14.66 18.46 -4.36
CA THR A 52 -14.61 19.89 -4.01
C THR A 52 -13.37 20.27 -3.21
N ARG A 53 -12.80 19.34 -2.43
CA ARG A 53 -11.60 19.60 -1.63
C ARG A 53 -10.33 19.86 -2.46
N SER A 54 -10.26 19.36 -3.68
CA SER A 54 -9.10 19.56 -4.55
C SER A 54 -9.48 19.72 -6.03
N ASP A 55 -8.79 20.63 -6.70
CA ASP A 55 -8.86 20.77 -8.17
C ASP A 55 -8.19 19.57 -8.87
N GLU A 56 -7.25 18.91 -8.20
CA GLU A 56 -6.42 17.84 -8.77
C GLU A 56 -6.94 16.45 -8.43
N TYR A 57 -7.59 16.29 -7.27
CA TYR A 57 -8.01 14.99 -6.77
C TYR A 57 -9.50 14.93 -6.46
N ASN A 58 -10.12 13.78 -6.74
CA ASN A 58 -11.33 13.36 -6.03
C ASN A 58 -10.98 12.27 -5.01
N TYR A 59 -11.57 12.36 -3.83
CA TYR A 59 -11.27 11.49 -2.70
C TYR A 59 -12.45 10.56 -2.42
N LEU A 60 -12.16 9.30 -2.12
CA LEU A 60 -13.16 8.39 -1.56
C LEU A 60 -13.28 8.64 -0.05
N LEU A 61 -14.46 9.04 0.41
CA LEU A 61 -14.74 9.34 1.81
C LEU A 61 -15.78 8.39 2.39
N TRP A 62 -15.70 8.17 3.70
CA TRP A 62 -16.75 7.50 4.46
C TRP A 62 -18.01 8.37 4.46
N SER A 63 -19.18 7.81 4.12
CA SER A 63 -20.43 8.57 4.06
C SER A 63 -20.89 9.11 5.42
N ASN A 64 -20.39 8.58 6.53
CA ASN A 64 -20.82 8.95 7.88
C ASN A 64 -19.86 9.90 8.62
N SER A 65 -18.62 10.07 8.15
CA SER A 65 -17.62 10.92 8.83
C SER A 65 -16.93 11.95 7.95
N ASP A 66 -17.11 11.89 6.62
CA ASP A 66 -16.36 12.72 5.65
C ASP A 66 -14.83 12.54 5.74
N GLU A 67 -14.36 11.48 6.41
CA GLU A 67 -12.95 11.11 6.50
C GLU A 67 -12.54 10.28 5.28
N GLU A 68 -11.29 10.40 4.86
CA GLU A 68 -10.75 9.60 3.76
C GLU A 68 -10.77 8.11 4.12
N VAL A 69 -11.20 7.30 3.15
CA VAL A 69 -11.34 5.86 3.33
C VAL A 69 -9.97 5.20 3.28
N VAL A 70 -9.57 4.60 4.41
CA VAL A 70 -8.44 3.67 4.50
C VAL A 70 -8.99 2.27 4.75
N LEU A 71 -8.80 1.39 3.77
CA LEU A 71 -9.22 -0.01 3.83
C LEU A 71 -8.00 -0.92 3.90
N GLN A 72 -8.15 -2.01 4.63
CA GLN A 72 -7.07 -2.91 4.93
C GLN A 72 -7.10 -4.15 4.04
N VAL A 73 -5.92 -4.60 3.65
CA VAL A 73 -5.69 -5.77 2.82
C VAL A 73 -4.56 -6.59 3.40
N GLN A 74 -4.79 -7.89 3.58
CA GLN A 74 -3.73 -8.82 3.95
C GLN A 74 -3.20 -9.55 2.74
N GLY A 75 -1.89 -9.81 2.73
CA GLY A 75 -1.26 -10.63 1.70
C GLY A 75 0.20 -10.93 2.04
N VAL A 76 0.84 -11.68 1.16
CA VAL A 76 2.27 -11.96 1.21
C VAL A 76 2.99 -10.90 0.41
N LEU A 77 3.96 -10.23 1.02
CA LEU A 77 4.78 -9.25 0.32
C LEU A 77 5.68 -9.95 -0.70
N LEU A 78 5.51 -9.66 -1.98
CA LEU A 78 6.33 -10.20 -3.06
C LEU A 78 7.49 -9.27 -3.37
N GLU A 79 7.23 -7.96 -3.34
CA GLU A 79 8.23 -6.92 -3.52
C GLU A 79 7.88 -5.71 -2.66
N GLY A 80 8.90 -5.07 -2.08
CA GLY A 80 8.75 -3.80 -1.38
C GLY A 80 9.87 -2.88 -1.82
N HIS A 81 9.49 -1.71 -2.35
CA HIS A 81 10.43 -0.69 -2.78
C HIS A 81 10.26 0.55 -1.91
N VAL A 82 11.29 0.87 -1.14
CA VAL A 82 11.39 2.13 -0.40
C VAL A 82 12.73 2.74 -0.82
N PRO A 83 12.74 3.66 -1.79
CA PRO A 83 13.98 4.13 -2.36
C PRO A 83 14.77 4.91 -1.30
N PRO A 84 16.10 4.71 -1.22
CA PRO A 84 16.92 5.57 -0.38
C PRO A 84 16.89 6.99 -0.97
N VAL A 85 16.63 7.99 -0.14
CA VAL A 85 16.88 9.37 -0.53
C VAL A 85 18.38 9.57 -0.45
N VAL A 86 19.04 9.72 -1.61
CA VAL A 86 20.48 9.99 -1.70
C VAL A 86 20.65 11.40 -2.25
N GLY A 87 21.20 12.32 -1.47
CA GLY A 87 21.28 13.72 -1.86
C GLY A 87 22.55 14.44 -1.44
N SER A 88 23.37 14.79 -2.44
CA SER A 88 24.13 16.05 -2.47
C SER A 88 24.27 16.49 -3.93
N GLY A 89 23.51 17.49 -4.39
CA GLY A 89 23.70 18.13 -5.71
C GLY A 89 22.42 18.46 -6.49
N SER A 90 22.48 19.54 -7.27
CA SER A 90 21.39 20.08 -8.11
C SER A 90 21.04 19.25 -9.35
N GLU A 91 21.83 18.22 -9.68
CA GLU A 91 21.61 17.35 -10.86
C GLU A 91 20.53 16.27 -10.63
N ASN A 92 20.00 16.12 -9.42
CA ASN A 92 19.06 15.05 -9.07
C ASN A 92 17.57 15.43 -9.14
N SER A 93 17.20 16.66 -9.53
CA SER A 93 15.78 17.09 -9.49
C SER A 93 14.83 16.25 -10.34
N LEU A 94 15.30 15.70 -11.47
CA LEU A 94 14.54 14.76 -12.30
C LEU A 94 14.36 13.39 -11.62
N ARG A 95 15.33 12.94 -10.81
CA ARG A 95 15.26 11.66 -10.08
C ARG A 95 14.32 11.69 -8.88
N LEU A 96 14.04 12.88 -8.34
CA LEU A 96 13.19 13.05 -7.16
C LEU A 96 11.70 12.85 -7.46
N ASN A 97 11.25 13.26 -8.64
CA ASN A 97 9.88 13.02 -9.12
C ASN A 97 9.57 11.51 -9.28
N ASP A 98 10.61 10.72 -9.56
CA ASP A 98 10.51 9.28 -9.77
C ASP A 98 10.69 8.48 -8.47
N LEU A 99 10.88 9.15 -7.32
CA LEU A 99 10.97 8.47 -6.03
C LEU A 99 9.58 8.01 -5.62
N VAL A 100 9.30 6.74 -5.88
CA VAL A 100 8.05 6.06 -5.53
C VAL A 100 8.33 5.05 -4.44
N GLN A 101 7.52 5.08 -3.38
CA GLN A 101 7.45 3.97 -2.43
C GLN A 101 6.34 3.03 -2.89
N SER A 102 6.61 1.73 -2.98
CA SER A 102 5.62 0.76 -3.41
C SER A 102 5.72 -0.56 -2.66
N VAL A 103 4.60 -1.25 -2.60
CA VAL A 103 4.52 -2.64 -2.17
C VAL A 103 3.69 -3.43 -3.16
N LEU A 104 4.17 -4.62 -3.49
CA LEU A 104 3.49 -5.60 -4.30
C LEU A 104 3.18 -6.79 -3.41
N ILE A 105 1.90 -7.03 -3.17
CA ILE A 105 1.44 -8.18 -2.40
C ILE A 105 0.69 -9.15 -3.31
N GLY A 106 0.77 -10.43 -2.97
CA GLY A 106 0.00 -11.48 -3.60
C GLY A 106 -0.55 -12.45 -2.57
N SER A 107 -1.38 -13.35 -3.05
CA SER A 107 -1.90 -14.47 -2.27
C SER A 107 -1.98 -15.72 -3.15
N HIS A 108 -2.23 -16.87 -2.55
CA HIS A 108 -2.51 -18.09 -3.29
C HIS A 108 -3.87 -17.97 -4.00
N ASP A 109 -4.01 -18.60 -5.18
CA ASP A 109 -5.20 -18.45 -6.05
C ASP A 109 -6.53 -18.84 -5.37
N ASP A 110 -6.47 -19.74 -4.38
CA ASP A 110 -7.64 -20.19 -3.62
C ASP A 110 -8.04 -19.24 -2.46
N ASP A 111 -7.28 -18.16 -2.22
CA ASP A 111 -7.60 -17.19 -1.17
C ASP A 111 -8.78 -16.29 -1.59
N SER A 112 -9.97 -16.74 -1.20
CA SER A 112 -11.20 -15.99 -1.45
C SER A 112 -11.22 -14.57 -0.87
N GLN A 113 -10.50 -14.28 0.22
CA GLN A 113 -10.45 -12.94 0.81
C GLN A 113 -9.61 -12.00 -0.06
N PHE A 114 -8.44 -12.47 -0.51
CA PHE A 114 -7.60 -11.72 -1.42
C PHE A 114 -8.29 -11.51 -2.78
N ASN A 115 -8.90 -12.54 -3.34
CA ASN A 115 -9.63 -12.43 -4.62
C ASN A 115 -10.82 -11.46 -4.53
N ASN A 116 -11.53 -11.44 -3.40
CA ASN A 116 -12.59 -10.45 -3.16
C ASN A 116 -12.04 -9.03 -3.01
N THR A 117 -10.82 -8.88 -2.49
CA THR A 117 -10.14 -7.59 -2.40
C THR A 117 -9.84 -7.03 -3.79
N VAL A 118 -9.31 -7.85 -4.71
CA VAL A 118 -9.04 -7.43 -6.10
C VAL A 118 -10.32 -6.93 -6.77
N LYS A 119 -11.42 -7.69 -6.64
CA LYS A 119 -12.75 -7.29 -7.12
C LYS A 119 -13.25 -6.00 -6.48
N ALA A 120 -12.98 -5.80 -5.18
CA ALA A 120 -13.37 -4.58 -4.48
C ALA A 120 -12.63 -3.35 -5.01
N ILE A 121 -11.36 -3.47 -5.38
CA ILE A 121 -10.61 -2.37 -6.02
C ILE A 121 -11.26 -1.99 -7.35
N GLU A 122 -11.63 -2.97 -8.17
CA GLU A 122 -12.36 -2.74 -9.44
C GLU A 122 -13.74 -2.10 -9.21
N ALA A 123 -14.49 -2.57 -8.22
CA ALA A 123 -15.81 -2.03 -7.89
C ALA A 123 -15.71 -0.58 -7.41
N ILE A 124 -14.70 -0.25 -6.59
CA ILE A 124 -14.41 1.11 -6.15
C ILE A 124 -13.98 1.99 -7.33
N HIS A 125 -13.14 1.50 -8.24
CA HIS A 125 -12.80 2.20 -9.47
C HIS A 125 -14.05 2.56 -10.28
N TYR A 126 -14.95 1.60 -10.49
CA TYR A 126 -16.19 1.83 -11.22
C TYR A 126 -17.11 2.84 -10.53
N PHE A 127 -17.20 2.76 -9.20
CA PHE A 127 -17.97 3.71 -8.39
C PHE A 127 -17.43 5.14 -8.53
N MET A 128 -16.12 5.35 -8.31
CA MET A 128 -15.50 6.67 -8.39
C MET A 128 -15.52 7.24 -9.81
N SER A 129 -15.39 6.39 -10.83
CA SER A 129 -15.40 6.77 -12.24
C SER A 129 -16.68 7.50 -12.68
N ARG A 130 -17.78 7.38 -11.94
CA ARG A 130 -19.06 8.07 -12.22
C ARG A 130 -18.99 9.57 -12.02
N PHE A 131 -17.99 10.05 -11.27
CA PHE A 131 -17.85 11.45 -10.87
C PHE A 131 -16.89 12.24 -11.76
N ASP A 132 -16.28 11.60 -12.76
CA ASP A 132 -15.29 12.22 -13.64
C ASP A 132 -15.61 12.04 -15.12
N LYS A 133 -15.07 12.95 -15.93
CA LYS A 133 -15.10 12.84 -17.39
C LYS A 133 -13.85 12.09 -17.84
N LYS A 134 -14.03 11.01 -18.60
CA LYS A 134 -12.94 10.20 -19.19
C LYS A 134 -11.99 9.56 -18.14
N PRO A 135 -12.52 8.82 -17.16
CA PRO A 135 -11.67 7.98 -16.32
C PRO A 135 -10.95 6.95 -17.20
N LEU A 136 -9.65 6.77 -16.96
CA LEU A 136 -8.92 5.67 -17.56
C LEU A 136 -9.39 4.35 -16.96
N THR A 137 -9.36 3.32 -17.79
CA THR A 137 -9.62 1.94 -17.34
C THR A 137 -8.57 1.56 -16.31
N TYR A 138 -9.02 1.04 -15.17
CA TYR A 138 -8.14 0.40 -14.21
C TYR A 138 -7.75 -0.98 -14.73
N TYR A 139 -6.46 -1.30 -14.64
CA TYR A 139 -5.94 -2.61 -14.98
C TYR A 139 -5.42 -3.25 -13.70
N PRO A 140 -5.99 -4.39 -13.27
CA PRO A 140 -5.46 -5.14 -12.14
C PRO A 140 -4.00 -5.52 -12.38
N THR A 141 -3.25 -5.69 -11.30
CA THR A 141 -1.85 -6.15 -11.39
C THR A 141 -1.82 -7.66 -11.41
N TRP A 142 -0.99 -8.24 -12.28
CA TRP A 142 -0.83 -9.68 -12.42
C TRP A 142 0.64 -10.07 -12.37
N ILE A 143 0.94 -11.24 -11.82
CA ILE A 143 2.28 -11.85 -11.86
C ILE A 143 2.12 -13.28 -12.39
N ASP A 144 2.51 -13.50 -13.65
CA ASP A 144 2.44 -14.80 -14.33
C ASP A 144 1.09 -15.54 -14.14
N ASN A 145 0.00 -14.77 -14.35
CA ASN A 145 -1.41 -15.17 -14.21
C ASN A 145 -1.97 -15.26 -12.78
N MET A 146 -1.21 -14.89 -11.76
CA MET A 146 -1.74 -14.72 -10.40
C MET A 146 -2.14 -13.27 -10.17
N ASP A 147 -3.26 -13.08 -9.48
CA ASP A 147 -3.70 -11.76 -9.04
C ASP A 147 -2.71 -11.18 -8.04
N ALA A 148 -2.37 -9.91 -8.22
CA ALA A 148 -1.51 -9.16 -7.31
C ALA A 148 -2.07 -7.76 -7.09
N ILE A 149 -1.66 -7.16 -5.97
CA ILE A 149 -2.00 -5.78 -5.64
C ILE A 149 -0.70 -5.01 -5.52
N CYS A 150 -0.47 -4.12 -6.49
CA CYS A 150 0.59 -3.12 -6.43
C CYS A 150 -0.02 -1.81 -5.94
N VAL A 151 0.49 -1.30 -4.82
CA VAL A 151 0.17 0.04 -4.36
C VAL A 151 1.43 0.86 -4.24
N ALA A 152 1.31 2.11 -4.65
CA ALA A 152 2.44 3.00 -4.81
C ALA A 152 2.05 4.42 -4.40
N MET A 153 3.03 5.16 -3.92
CA MET A 153 2.88 6.58 -3.65
C MET A 153 4.20 7.31 -3.92
N HIS A 154 4.10 8.56 -4.36
CA HIS A 154 5.29 9.39 -4.49
C HIS A 154 5.85 9.69 -3.09
N LEU A 155 7.17 9.60 -2.96
CA LEU A 155 7.88 9.95 -1.73
C LEU A 155 7.91 11.47 -1.52
N LEU A 156 7.90 12.24 -2.60
CA LEU A 156 8.00 13.71 -2.58
C LEU A 156 6.98 14.31 -3.54
N THR A 157 6.45 15.47 -3.18
CA THR A 157 5.53 16.25 -4.02
C THR A 157 6.25 17.48 -4.57
N PRO A 158 6.17 17.78 -5.88
CA PRO A 158 6.69 19.04 -6.42
C PRO A 158 6.05 20.25 -5.75
N THR A 159 6.84 21.25 -5.35
CA THR A 159 6.34 22.42 -4.61
C THR A 159 5.26 23.19 -5.37
N GLN A 160 5.28 23.16 -6.71
CA GLN A 160 4.24 23.77 -7.54
C GLN A 160 2.84 23.12 -7.39
N ARG A 161 2.79 21.87 -6.90
CA ARG A 161 1.56 21.10 -6.66
C ARG A 161 1.16 21.02 -5.19
N ALA A 162 2.09 21.30 -4.27
CA ALA A 162 1.82 21.29 -2.85
C ALA A 162 1.11 22.58 -2.43
N LYS A 163 -0.22 22.56 -2.45
CA LYS A 163 -1.04 23.75 -2.19
C LYS A 163 -1.25 24.06 -0.70
N SER A 164 -1.17 23.08 0.22
CA SER A 164 -1.39 23.34 1.66
C SER A 164 -0.88 22.29 2.66
N ASP A 165 -0.45 21.10 2.25
CA ASP A 165 -0.30 19.97 3.19
C ASP A 165 1.17 19.62 3.47
N VAL A 166 2.04 20.63 3.44
CA VAL A 166 3.48 20.44 3.69
C VAL A 166 3.69 20.17 5.18
N VAL A 167 4.30 19.03 5.48
CA VAL A 167 4.58 18.55 6.82
C VAL A 167 6.07 18.64 7.14
N ASP A 168 6.37 18.84 8.42
CA ASP A 168 7.75 18.73 8.91
C ASP A 168 8.21 17.27 8.79
N HIS A 169 9.44 17.06 8.31
CA HIS A 169 9.99 15.76 7.97
C HIS A 169 10.61 15.04 9.18
N GLY A 170 10.70 15.72 10.33
CA GLY A 170 11.01 15.13 11.63
C GLY A 170 12.19 14.14 11.63
N ALA A 171 12.06 13.05 12.39
CA ALA A 171 13.08 12.00 12.56
C ALA A 171 13.24 11.04 11.36
N VAL A 172 12.56 11.29 10.23
CA VAL A 172 12.76 10.49 9.00
C VAL A 172 14.10 10.86 8.34
N ASP A 173 14.64 12.03 8.69
CA ASP A 173 15.89 12.56 8.16
C ASP A 173 17.05 12.47 9.16
N ASP A 174 17.42 11.24 9.53
CA ASP A 174 18.52 10.97 10.48
C ASP A 174 19.89 11.62 10.07
N ASN A 175 20.01 12.23 8.88
CA ASN A 175 21.24 12.86 8.37
C ASN A 175 21.03 14.17 7.55
N ASP A 176 19.93 14.90 7.71
CA ASP A 176 19.63 16.15 6.97
C ASP A 176 19.63 15.99 5.42
N VAL A 177 19.45 14.78 4.90
CA VAL A 177 19.42 14.46 3.47
C VAL A 177 18.14 14.98 2.81
N LEU A 178 16.99 14.77 3.45
CA LEU A 178 15.72 15.33 3.00
C LEU A 178 15.73 16.85 3.13
N GLN A 179 16.30 17.39 4.21
CA GLN A 179 16.46 18.82 4.41
C GLN A 179 17.31 19.46 3.31
N ASN A 180 18.42 18.83 2.90
CA ASN A 180 19.22 19.29 1.76
C ASN A 180 18.43 19.28 0.44
N VAL A 181 17.55 18.32 0.22
CA VAL A 181 16.66 18.28 -0.94
C VAL A 181 15.62 19.42 -0.88
N PHE A 182 15.06 19.70 0.31
CA PHE A 182 14.07 20.76 0.52
C PHE A 182 14.66 22.16 0.44
N CYS A 183 15.90 22.37 0.87
CA CYS A 183 16.60 23.66 0.79
C CYS A 183 16.70 24.21 -0.64
N HIS A 184 16.62 23.35 -1.66
CA HIS A 184 16.62 23.75 -3.07
C HIS A 184 15.22 24.11 -3.62
N GLY A 185 14.16 23.97 -2.82
CA GLY A 185 12.82 24.53 -3.07
C GLY A 185 12.04 23.92 -4.25
N SER A 186 12.44 22.77 -4.78
CA SER A 186 11.77 22.14 -5.93
C SER A 186 10.69 21.12 -5.53
N HIS A 187 10.83 20.52 -4.35
CA HIS A 187 9.95 19.49 -3.82
C HIS A 187 9.73 19.72 -2.33
N CYS A 188 8.66 19.16 -1.79
CA CYS A 188 8.34 19.15 -0.37
C CYS A 188 7.73 17.80 0.02
N TYR A 189 7.78 17.50 1.30
CA TYR A 189 7.08 16.35 1.88
C TYR A 189 5.67 16.79 2.29
N THR A 190 4.65 16.10 1.80
CA THR A 190 3.26 16.37 2.17
C THR A 190 2.66 15.21 2.97
N GLU A 191 1.54 15.45 3.66
CA GLU A 191 0.81 14.39 4.38
C GLU A 191 0.47 13.21 3.46
N ASP A 192 0.35 13.51 2.16
CA ASP A 192 0.13 12.54 1.11
C ASP A 192 1.29 11.59 0.82
N ASN A 193 2.48 11.89 1.33
CA ASN A 193 3.69 11.09 1.15
C ASN A 193 4.04 10.24 2.39
N ILE A 194 3.26 10.32 3.46
CA ILE A 194 3.49 9.57 4.69
C ILE A 194 2.94 8.15 4.54
N VAL A 195 3.79 7.16 4.84
CA VAL A 195 3.42 5.75 5.02
C VAL A 195 3.80 5.32 6.42
N ALA A 196 2.84 4.79 7.18
CA ALA A 196 3.14 4.21 8.49
C ALA A 196 3.71 2.80 8.34
N PHE A 197 4.97 2.60 8.76
CA PHE A 197 5.59 1.28 8.79
C PHE A 197 5.55 0.72 10.21
N LEU A 198 4.81 -0.37 10.37
CA LEU A 198 4.48 -0.94 11.67
C LEU A 198 4.81 -2.45 11.70
N LYS A 199 4.88 -3.01 12.90
CA LYS A 199 5.03 -4.45 13.11
C LYS A 199 4.19 -4.94 14.29
N TRP A 200 3.75 -6.19 14.19
CA TRP A 200 3.14 -6.91 15.29
C TRP A 200 4.21 -7.56 16.17
N ASP A 201 4.27 -7.13 17.43
CA ASP A 201 5.08 -7.73 18.47
C ASP A 201 4.17 -8.52 19.42
N LYS A 202 4.51 -9.80 19.66
CA LYS A 202 3.79 -10.63 20.63
C LYS A 202 4.27 -10.28 22.05
N LYS A 203 3.34 -9.90 22.92
CA LYS A 203 3.62 -9.68 24.34
C LYS A 203 3.75 -11.00 25.10
N VAL A 204 4.31 -10.91 26.31
CA VAL A 204 4.52 -12.06 27.22
C VAL A 204 3.20 -12.75 27.60
N ASP A 205 2.11 -12.00 27.70
CA ASP A 205 0.76 -12.51 28.00
C ASP A 205 0.05 -13.12 26.76
N GLY A 206 0.72 -13.14 25.61
CA GLY A 206 0.17 -13.63 24.35
C GLY A 206 -0.67 -12.62 23.57
N SER A 207 -0.91 -11.41 24.11
CA SER A 207 -1.55 -10.33 23.37
C SER A 207 -0.62 -9.73 22.31
N MET A 208 -1.19 -9.04 21.33
CA MET A 208 -0.45 -8.43 20.22
C MET A 208 -0.31 -6.92 20.45
N LEU A 209 0.89 -6.39 20.24
CA LEU A 209 1.19 -4.96 20.25
C LEU A 209 1.59 -4.53 18.84
N VAL A 210 1.04 -3.41 18.37
CA VAL A 210 1.50 -2.76 17.15
C VAL A 210 2.51 -1.69 17.53
N THR A 211 3.71 -1.74 16.94
CA THR A 211 4.78 -0.78 17.18
C THR A 211 5.39 -0.30 15.87
N ASP A 212 6.05 0.85 15.88
CA ASP A 212 6.78 1.37 14.73
C ASP A 212 7.91 0.44 14.27
N MET A 213 8.18 0.47 12.97
CA MET A 213 9.21 -0.30 12.32
C MET A 213 9.94 0.57 11.29
N LYS A 214 11.26 0.43 11.17
CA LYS A 214 12.00 1.09 10.09
C LYS A 214 11.59 0.49 8.73
N PRO A 215 11.36 1.31 7.68
CA PRO A 215 10.99 0.81 6.35
C PRO A 215 12.02 -0.18 5.78
N THR A 216 13.30 0.02 6.11
CA THR A 216 14.41 -0.85 5.73
C THR A 216 14.34 -2.26 6.31
N MET A 217 13.38 -2.57 7.18
CA MET A 217 13.12 -3.92 7.68
C MET A 217 12.11 -4.69 6.82
N LEU A 218 11.44 -4.03 5.86
CA LEU A 218 10.47 -4.67 4.98
C LEU A 218 11.19 -5.61 4.01
N ARG A 219 10.74 -6.86 3.93
CA ARG A 219 11.34 -7.89 3.07
C ARG A 219 10.23 -8.68 2.41
N ALA A 220 10.48 -9.10 1.16
CA ALA A 220 9.65 -10.11 0.52
C ALA A 220 9.42 -11.29 1.48
N ARG A 221 8.28 -11.96 1.32
CA ARG A 221 7.80 -13.11 2.10
C ARG A 221 7.19 -12.76 3.46
N HIS A 222 7.24 -11.51 3.89
CA HIS A 222 6.48 -11.09 5.06
C HIS A 222 4.98 -11.21 4.79
N ILE A 223 4.24 -11.72 5.76
CA ILE A 223 2.78 -11.55 5.77
C ILE A 223 2.53 -10.14 6.29
N VAL A 224 1.90 -9.33 5.45
CA VAL A 224 1.64 -7.93 5.72
C VAL A 224 0.14 -7.67 5.74
N ASP A 225 -0.22 -6.63 6.47
CA ASP A 225 -1.51 -5.97 6.38
C ASP A 225 -1.26 -4.53 5.95
N ILE A 226 -1.76 -4.17 4.77
CA ILE A 226 -1.56 -2.85 4.19
C ILE A 226 -2.85 -2.04 4.31
N GLY A 227 -2.73 -0.79 4.73
CA GLY A 227 -3.80 0.20 4.59
C GLY A 227 -3.69 0.87 3.22
N ILE A 228 -4.78 0.92 2.48
CA ILE A 228 -4.84 1.55 1.16
C ILE A 228 -6.01 2.52 1.08
N CYS A 229 -5.80 3.62 0.36
CA CYS A 229 -6.83 4.61 0.06
C CYS A 229 -6.94 4.83 -1.46
N PHE A 230 -8.05 5.43 -1.87
CA PHE A 230 -8.43 5.54 -3.28
C PHE A 230 -8.68 6.99 -3.69
N ARG A 231 -8.07 7.38 -4.80
CA ARG A 231 -8.18 8.73 -5.35
C ARG A 231 -8.31 8.72 -6.86
N MET A 232 -8.95 9.74 -7.39
CA MET A 232 -8.96 10.04 -8.83
C MET A 232 -8.11 11.27 -9.08
N LEU A 233 -6.99 11.13 -9.81
CA LEU A 233 -6.11 12.23 -10.19
C LEU A 233 -6.54 12.79 -11.55
N LYS A 234 -6.98 14.05 -11.56
CA LYS A 234 -7.34 14.80 -12.75
C LYS A 234 -6.09 15.32 -13.44
N SER A 235 -5.90 14.91 -14.69
CA SER A 235 -4.91 15.47 -15.61
C SER A 235 -5.63 16.05 -16.82
N ASN A 236 -5.00 17.00 -17.52
CA ASN A 236 -5.62 17.88 -18.53
C ASN A 236 -6.60 17.20 -19.52
N ASN A 237 -6.42 15.90 -19.83
CA ASN A 237 -7.29 15.16 -20.74
C ASN A 237 -7.78 13.79 -20.24
N CYS A 238 -7.40 13.36 -19.04
CA CYS A 238 -7.73 12.03 -18.51
C CYS A 238 -7.73 12.03 -16.99
N VAL A 239 -8.43 11.07 -16.40
CA VAL A 239 -8.45 10.89 -14.95
C VAL A 239 -7.87 9.52 -14.59
N TRP A 240 -6.86 9.53 -13.73
CA TRP A 240 -6.16 8.34 -13.28
C TRP A 240 -6.72 7.85 -11.96
N PHE A 241 -7.04 6.57 -11.88
CA PHE A 241 -7.38 5.94 -10.62
C PHE A 241 -6.11 5.52 -9.88
N LEU A 242 -5.95 6.01 -8.66
CA LEU A 242 -4.80 5.77 -7.81
C LEU A 242 -5.21 4.93 -6.62
N VAL A 243 -4.51 3.80 -6.45
CA VAL A 243 -4.55 3.00 -5.23
C VAL A 243 -3.30 3.34 -4.44
N ARG A 244 -3.48 4.19 -3.43
CA ARG A 244 -2.38 4.74 -2.63
C ARG A 244 -2.13 3.86 -1.41
N LEU A 245 -0.86 3.69 -1.08
CA LEU A 245 -0.41 3.10 0.18
C LEU A 245 -0.51 4.12 1.32
N ASP A 246 -1.15 3.72 2.43
CA ASP A 246 -1.25 4.50 3.68
C ASP A 246 -0.37 3.89 4.78
N SER A 247 -0.41 2.58 4.93
CA SER A 247 0.32 1.89 5.99
C SER A 247 0.72 0.47 5.60
N VAL A 248 1.80 -0.02 6.21
CA VAL A 248 2.28 -1.39 6.08
C VAL A 248 2.56 -1.95 7.47
N VAL A 249 1.78 -2.94 7.88
CA VAL A 249 1.96 -3.66 9.14
C VAL A 249 2.54 -5.04 8.86
N VAL A 250 3.75 -5.32 9.33
CA VAL A 250 4.31 -6.68 9.27
C VAL A 250 3.70 -7.52 10.39
N ILE A 251 2.79 -8.43 10.01
CA ILE A 251 2.10 -9.34 10.91
C ILE A 251 3.02 -10.50 11.29
N ASN A 252 3.68 -11.09 10.30
CA ASN A 252 4.49 -12.28 10.49
C ASN A 252 5.71 -12.27 9.56
N ARG A 253 6.87 -12.57 10.14
CA ARG A 253 8.17 -12.65 9.45
C ARG A 253 8.54 -14.07 8.99
N MET A 254 7.60 -15.02 9.08
CA MET A 254 7.81 -16.44 8.74
C MET A 254 8.46 -16.66 7.37
N GLY A 255 8.22 -15.76 6.42
CA GLY A 255 8.87 -15.82 5.11
C GLY A 255 10.41 -15.84 5.12
N ALA A 256 11.06 -15.23 6.11
CA ALA A 256 12.52 -15.30 6.26
C ALA A 256 13.00 -16.64 6.83
N GLN A 257 12.14 -17.37 7.55
CA GLN A 257 12.43 -18.69 8.10
C GLN A 257 12.31 -19.76 6.99
N VAL A 258 11.21 -19.69 6.24
CA VAL A 258 10.93 -20.54 5.07
C VAL A 258 12.06 -20.50 4.03
N LEU A 259 12.60 -19.32 3.76
CA LEU A 259 13.70 -19.10 2.81
C LEU A 259 14.99 -19.84 3.21
N LYS A 260 15.29 -19.92 4.51
CA LYS A 260 16.43 -20.71 5.02
C LYS A 260 16.23 -22.21 4.80
N ASP A 261 14.99 -22.68 4.87
CA ASP A 261 14.67 -24.10 4.69
C ASP A 261 14.69 -24.51 3.20
N ILE A 262 14.18 -23.66 2.30
CA ILE A 262 14.25 -23.85 0.84
C ILE A 262 15.71 -23.82 0.34
N ASP A 263 16.49 -22.83 0.78
CA ASP A 263 17.90 -22.70 0.38
C ASP A 263 18.74 -23.89 0.90
N ARG A 264 18.40 -24.43 2.08
CA ARG A 264 19.06 -25.63 2.62
C ARG A 264 18.76 -26.85 1.75
N HIS A 265 17.50 -27.06 1.36
CA HIS A 265 17.11 -28.20 0.53
C HIS A 265 17.68 -28.16 -0.89
N HIS A 266 17.82 -26.96 -1.48
CA HIS A 266 18.47 -26.80 -2.79
C HIS A 266 19.99 -27.00 -2.74
N ASN A 267 20.64 -26.75 -1.60
CA ASN A 267 22.08 -26.99 -1.43
C ASN A 267 22.43 -28.43 -0.99
N GLU A 268 21.43 -29.20 -0.58
CA GLU A 268 21.57 -30.61 -0.17
C GLU A 268 21.14 -31.60 -1.28
N SER A 269 20.62 -31.11 -2.41
CA SER A 269 20.18 -31.90 -3.58
C SER A 269 21.16 -31.77 -4.75
#